data_AF-A0A9D6YXL1-F1
#
_entry.id   AF-A0A9D6YXL1-F1
#
_cell.length_a   1.000
_cell.length_b   1.000
_cell.length_c   1.000
_cell.angle_alpha   90.00
_cell.angle_beta   90.00
_cell.angle_gamma   90.00
#
_symmetry.space_group_name_H-M   'P 1'
#
loop_
_entity.id
_entity.type
_entity.pdbx_description
1 polymer ?
#
loop_
_entity_poly.entity_id
_entity_poly.type
_entity_poly.pdbx_seq_one_letter_code
_entity_poly.pdbx_strand_id
1 'polypeptide(L)'
;MGQVTSIEEAMVVLHACRHTCITRWAKHMDPFTLHVLAGHTDMNTTKRCVHPSEADIREAMDRVQKSKVHAPGRDDASRTATLLM
;
A
#
# COMPACT_ATOMS: atom_id res chain seq x y z
N MET A 1 20.69 21.90 36.72
CA MET A 1 20.95 21.45 35.34
C MET A 1 20.45 20.02 35.24
N GLY A 2 19.14 19.82 35.07
CA GLY A 2 18.50 18.55 35.40
C GLY A 2 17.38 18.17 34.43
N GLN A 3 17.42 16.90 34.03
CA GLN A 3 16.28 16.03 33.69
C GLN A 3 15.47 16.25 32.39
N VAL A 4 15.93 17.04 31.43
CA VAL A 4 15.22 17.14 30.12
C VAL A 4 15.49 15.94 29.19
N THR A 5 16.57 15.18 29.44
CA THR A 5 17.10 14.13 28.53
C THR A 5 16.19 12.92 28.29
N SER A 6 15.34 12.56 29.25
CA SER A 6 14.56 11.31 29.11
C SER A 6 13.35 11.43 28.18
N ILE A 7 12.73 12.62 28.09
CA ILE A 7 11.52 12.82 27.25
C ILE A 7 11.92 13.00 25.79
N GLU A 8 13.00 13.73 25.52
CA GLU A 8 13.55 13.91 24.18
C GLU A 8 14.04 12.59 23.58
N GLU A 9 14.76 11.77 24.35
CA GLU A 9 15.18 10.43 23.91
C GLU A 9 13.98 9.51 23.65
N ALA A 10 12.97 9.51 24.55
CA ALA A 10 11.75 8.73 24.35
C ALA A 10 11.00 9.13 23.08
N MET A 11 10.92 10.44 22.78
CA MET A 11 10.29 10.94 21.55
C MET A 11 11.04 10.47 20.30
N VAL A 12 12.38 10.47 20.32
CA VAL A 12 13.20 9.97 19.21
C VAL A 12 12.97 8.48 18.98
N VAL A 13 12.94 7.67 20.05
CA VAL A 13 12.70 6.22 19.95
C VAL A 13 11.30 5.92 19.41
N LEU A 14 10.26 6.61 19.90
CA LEU A 14 8.90 6.44 19.42
C LEU A 14 8.76 6.85 17.95
N HIS A 15 9.38 7.96 17.56
CA HIS A 15 9.41 8.41 16.18
C HIS A 15 10.11 7.38 15.27
N ALA A 16 11.27 6.87 15.67
CA ALA A 16 12.01 5.86 14.92
C ALA A 16 11.25 4.53 14.80
N CYS A 17 10.57 4.10 15.87
CA CYS A 17 9.72 2.91 15.85
C CYS A 17 8.55 3.09 14.88
N ARG A 18 7.81 4.19 15.00
CA ARG A 18 6.70 4.52 14.10
C ARG A 18 7.16 4.57 12.64
N HIS A 19 8.30 5.23 12.38
CA HIS A 19 8.89 5.30 11.05
C HIS A 19 9.21 3.91 10.49
N THR A 20 9.87 3.07 11.29
CA THR A 20 10.24 1.70 10.91
C THR A 20 9.01 0.82 10.61
N CYS A 21 7.98 0.88 11.46
CA CYS A 21 6.75 0.12 11.28
C CYS A 21 6.06 0.51 9.95
N ILE A 22 5.90 1.81 9.69
CA ILE A 22 5.25 2.31 8.48
C ILE A 22 6.05 1.92 7.22
N THR A 23 7.38 2.07 7.22
CA THR A 23 8.23 1.66 6.08
C THR A 23 8.14 0.16 5.80
N ARG A 24 8.01 -0.69 6.83
CA ARG A 24 7.81 -2.13 6.63
C ARG A 24 6.45 -2.44 6.04
N TRP A 25 5.40 -1.76 6.52
CA TRP A 25 4.04 -1.94 5.99
C TRP A 25 3.86 -1.40 4.57
N ALA A 26 4.67 -0.43 4.13
CA ALA A 26 4.68 0.07 2.75
C ALA A 26 4.94 -0.98 1.68
N LYS A 27 5.50 -2.13 2.04
CA LYS A 27 5.67 -3.26 1.12
C LYS A 27 4.41 -4.10 0.93
N HIS A 28 3.45 -4.00 1.85
CA HIS A 28 2.31 -4.92 1.92
C HIS A 28 0.95 -4.23 1.83
N MET A 29 0.90 -2.91 2.04
CA MET A 29 -0.34 -2.11 2.04
C MET A 29 -0.26 -1.00 1.01
N ASP A 30 -1.43 -0.55 0.53
CA ASP A 30 -1.46 0.58 -0.38
C ASP A 30 -1.10 1.91 0.34
N PRO A 31 -0.53 2.89 -0.38
CA PRO A 31 -0.09 4.16 0.21
C PRO A 31 -1.18 5.01 0.86
N PHE A 32 -2.44 4.89 0.42
CA PHE A 32 -3.56 5.66 0.98
C PHE A 32 -4.00 5.07 2.32
N THR A 33 -4.07 3.74 2.43
CA THR A 33 -4.30 3.07 3.72
C THR A 33 -3.23 3.44 4.73
N LEU A 34 -1.96 3.46 4.30
CA LEU A 34 -0.85 3.89 5.17
C LEU A 34 -0.93 5.35 5.58
N HIS A 35 -1.41 6.22 4.70
CA HIS A 35 -1.58 7.63 5.01
C HIS A 35 -2.59 7.85 6.14
N VAL A 36 -3.72 7.14 6.08
CA VAL A 36 -4.74 7.16 7.15
C VAL A 36 -4.19 6.56 8.44
N LEU A 37 -3.51 5.41 8.36
CA LEU A 37 -2.95 4.73 9.53
C LEU A 37 -1.82 5.51 10.21
N ALA A 38 -1.02 6.21 9.42
CA ALA A 38 -0.02 7.13 9.92
C ALA A 38 -0.68 8.38 10.56
N GLY A 39 -1.90 8.75 10.17
CA GLY A 39 -2.48 10.03 10.57
C GLY A 39 -1.69 11.21 9.99
N HIS A 40 -1.08 11.04 8.82
CA HIS A 40 -0.44 12.16 8.14
C HIS A 40 -1.51 13.08 7.57
N THR A 41 -1.33 14.39 7.71
CA THR A 41 -2.24 15.38 7.09
C THR A 41 -1.94 15.55 5.60
N ASP A 42 -0.69 15.33 5.20
CA ASP A 42 -0.23 15.50 3.82
C ASP A 42 0.34 14.19 3.25
N MET A 43 -0.03 13.90 2.01
CA MET A 43 0.39 12.66 1.34
C MET A 43 1.89 12.64 1.04
N ASN A 44 2.55 13.79 0.87
CA ASN A 44 3.99 13.83 0.61
C ASN A 44 4.80 13.33 1.81
N THR A 45 4.25 13.38 3.02
CA THR A 45 4.87 12.77 4.20
C THR A 45 4.82 11.24 4.13
N THR A 46 3.71 10.66 3.66
CA THR A 46 3.58 9.21 3.46
C THR A 46 4.45 8.70 2.32
N LYS A 47 4.60 9.48 1.24
CA LYS A 47 5.46 9.11 0.09
C LYS A 47 6.91 8.81 0.50
N ARG A 48 7.41 9.45 1.57
CA ARG A 48 8.77 9.19 2.10
C ARG A 48 8.92 7.81 2.74
N CYS A 49 7.84 7.11 3.02
CA CYS A 49 7.87 5.74 3.53
C CYS A 49 7.69 4.70 2.41
N VAL A 50 7.26 5.12 1.21
CA VAL A 50 6.89 4.24 0.11
C VAL A 50 8.00 4.28 -0.95
N HIS A 51 8.85 3.26 -0.92
CA HIS A 51 9.95 3.08 -1.87
C HIS A 51 9.86 1.70 -2.52
N PRO A 52 9.04 1.53 -3.57
CA PRO A 52 9.00 0.28 -4.31
C PRO A 52 10.33 0.07 -5.02
N SER A 53 10.94 -1.10 -4.82
CA SER A 53 12.10 -1.53 -5.61
C SER A 53 11.65 -1.86 -7.04
N GLU A 54 12.56 -1.78 -8.01
CA GLU A 54 12.31 -2.29 -9.37
C GLU A 54 11.87 -3.77 -9.36
N ALA A 55 12.39 -4.56 -8.42
CA ALA A 55 11.98 -5.94 -8.21
C ALA A 55 10.50 -6.03 -7.78
N ASP A 56 10.07 -5.19 -6.84
CA ASP A 56 8.69 -5.14 -6.35
C ASP A 56 7.72 -4.74 -7.49
N ILE A 57 8.13 -3.77 -8.32
CA ILE A 57 7.36 -3.33 -9.49
C ILE A 57 7.23 -4.48 -10.49
N ARG A 58 8.34 -5.17 -10.80
CA ARG A 58 8.35 -6.28 -11.75
C ARG A 58 7.49 -7.45 -11.27
N GLU A 59 7.57 -7.78 -9.99
CA GLU A 59 6.74 -8.83 -9.38
C GLU A 59 5.24 -8.47 -9.44
N ALA A 60 4.89 -7.22 -9.13
CA ALA A 60 3.51 -6.75 -9.24
C ALA A 60 2.97 -6.88 -10.68
N MET A 61 3.77 -6.50 -11.68
CA MET A 61 3.40 -6.63 -13.09
C MET A 61 3.23 -8.10 -13.51
N ASP A 62 4.11 -8.99 -13.05
CA ASP A 62 4.02 -10.44 -13.31
C ASP A 62 2.75 -11.05 -12.69
N ARG A 63 2.40 -10.65 -11.47
CA ARG A 63 1.15 -11.07 -10.80
C ARG A 63 -0.10 -10.66 -11.60
N VAL A 64 -0.14 -9.44 -12.12
CA VAL A 64 -1.25 -8.97 -12.97
C VAL A 64 -1.32 -9.77 -14.27
N GLN A 65 -0.18 -10.04 -14.90
CA GLN A 65 -0.12 -10.81 -16.14
C GLN A 65 -0.63 -12.24 -15.94
N LYS A 66 -0.21 -12.92 -14.88
CA LYS A 66 -0.67 -14.28 -14.53
C LYS A 66 -2.18 -14.34 -14.27
N SER A 67 -2.74 -13.32 -13.63
CA SER A 67 -4.18 -13.21 -13.38
C SER A 67 -4.99 -12.98 -14.66
N LYS A 68 -4.46 -12.24 -15.64
CA LYS A 68 -5.12 -12.04 -16.95
C LYS A 68 -5.16 -13.31 -17.80
N VAL A 69 -4.16 -14.18 -17.67
CA VAL A 69 -4.08 -15.45 -18.42
C VAL A 69 -5.13 -16.48 -17.94
N HIS A 70 -5.69 -16.33 -16.73
CA HIS A 70 -6.71 -17.22 -16.17
C HIS A 70 -8.16 -16.70 -16.27
N ALA A 71 -8.41 -15.53 -16.89
CA ALA A 71 -9.79 -15.11 -17.11
C ALA A 71 -10.41 -15.99 -18.21
N PRO A 72 -11.41 -16.84 -17.91
CA PRO A 72 -12.14 -17.52 -18.97
C PRO A 72 -12.83 -16.45 -19.82
N GLY A 73 -12.85 -16.68 -21.14
CA GLY A 73 -13.53 -15.82 -22.09
C GLY A 73 -14.91 -15.44 -21.57
N ARG A 74 -15.17 -14.13 -21.49
CA ARG A 74 -16.54 -13.63 -21.40
C ARG A 74 -17.05 -13.64 -22.82
N ASP A 75 -17.67 -14.75 -23.21
CA ASP A 75 -18.40 -14.88 -24.46
C ASP A 75 -19.60 -13.92 -24.41
N ASP A 76 -19.48 -12.75 -25.05
CA ASP A 76 -20.58 -11.81 -25.28
C ASP A 76 -21.54 -12.32 -26.37
N ALA A 77 -21.93 -13.59 -26.31
CA ALA A 77 -22.85 -14.25 -27.23
C ALA A 77 -24.09 -14.80 -26.48
N SER A 78 -24.84 -13.93 -25.79
CA SER A 78 -26.18 -14.29 -25.31
C SER A 78 -27.07 -13.06 -25.10
N ARG A 79 -27.35 -12.33 -26.19
CA ARG A 79 -28.54 -11.48 -26.30
C ARG A 79 -29.23 -11.67 -27.64
N THR A 80 -29.40 -12.94 -28.04
CA THR A 80 -30.40 -13.34 -29.02
C THR A 80 -31.30 -14.38 -28.35
N ALA A 81 -32.59 -14.08 -28.33
CA ALA A 81 -33.71 -14.95 -27.99
C ALA A 81 -33.91 -15.36 -26.51
N THR A 82 -34.49 -14.44 -25.72
CA THR A 82 -35.70 -14.79 -24.96
C THR A 82 -36.86 -14.03 -25.60
N LEU A 83 -37.60 -14.78 -26.44
CA LEU A 83 -38.85 -14.39 -27.08
C LEU A 83 -40.01 -14.80 -26.15
N LEU A 84 -41.11 -14.03 -26.20
CA LEU A 84 -42.48 -14.39 -25.78
C LEU A 84 -42.83 -14.38 -24.27
N MET A 85 -43.27 -13.23 -23.76
CA MET A 85 -44.66 -12.93 -23.38
C MET A 85 -44.84 -11.42 -23.22
#